data_AF-A0AAE9HCZ6-F1
#
_entry.id   AF-A0AAE9HCZ6-F1
#
_cell.length_a   1.000
_cell.length_b   1.000
_cell.length_c   1.000
_cell.angle_alpha   90.00
_cell.angle_beta   90.00
_cell.angle_gamma   90.00
#
_symmetry.space_group_name_H-M   'P 1'
#
loop_
_entity.id
_entity.type
_entity.pdbx_description
1 polymer ?
#
loop_
_entity_poly.entity_id
_entity_poly.type
_entity_poly.pdbx_seq_one_letter_code
_entity_poly.pdbx_strand_id
1 'polypeptide(L)'
;MDPSKFADGCAEVAAQLNGFSYPDLLNRINDVTALKVLYGASENGYEKLQVFRLLGLETKNSVIQKLINETYHIENESVCQLDPAKFDTIPEHVIAECDKLLEMAAA
;
A
#
# COMPACT_ATOMS: atom_id res chain seq x y z
N MET A 1 -12.63 14.01 17.90
CA MET A 1 -12.11 14.77 16.76
C MET A 1 -13.12 15.87 16.46
N ASP A 2 -12.66 17.09 16.22
CA ASP A 2 -13.54 18.22 15.90
C ASP A 2 -14.16 17.99 14.50
N PRO A 3 -15.50 17.91 14.35
CA PRO A 3 -16.16 17.67 13.07
C PRO A 3 -15.79 18.70 11.99
N SER A 4 -15.54 19.96 12.38
CA SER A 4 -15.13 21.00 11.42
C SER A 4 -13.78 20.66 10.81
N LYS A 5 -12.79 20.31 11.64
CA LYS A 5 -11.45 19.98 11.18
C LYS A 5 -11.43 18.76 10.26
N PHE A 6 -12.30 17.78 10.52
CA PHE A 6 -12.44 16.61 9.66
C PHE A 6 -12.98 16.99 8.27
N ALA A 7 -14.03 17.83 8.23
CA ALA A 7 -14.61 18.30 6.98
C ALA A 7 -13.62 19.14 6.17
N ASP A 8 -12.90 20.06 6.83
CA ASP A 8 -11.89 20.91 6.20
C ASP A 8 -10.76 20.05 5.60
N GLY A 9 -10.29 19.04 6.33
CA GLY A 9 -9.27 18.11 5.83
C GLY A 9 -9.76 17.29 4.62
N CYS A 10 -11.01 16.82 4.63
CA CYS A 10 -11.58 16.12 3.48
C CYS A 10 -11.69 17.03 2.25
N ALA A 11 -12.06 18.30 2.44
CA ALA A 11 -12.16 19.26 1.35
C ALA A 11 -10.80 19.55 0.71
N GLU A 12 -9.75 19.70 1.52
CA GLU A 12 -8.39 19.93 1.03
C GLU A 12 -7.90 18.74 0.17
N VAL A 13 -8.12 17.50 0.64
CA VAL A 13 -7.74 16.31 -0.13
C VAL A 13 -8.56 16.19 -1.43
N ALA A 14 -9.86 16.47 -1.38
CA ALA A 14 -10.72 16.44 -2.57
C ALA A 14 -10.29 17.46 -3.64
N ALA A 15 -9.71 18.59 -3.24
CA ALA A 15 -9.18 19.59 -4.17
C ALA A 15 -7.95 19.09 -4.95
N GLN A 16 -7.19 18.15 -4.39
CA GLN A 16 -5.98 17.58 -5.00
C GLN A 16 -6.24 16.22 -5.68
N LEU A 17 -7.23 15.47 -5.19
CA LEU A 17 -7.53 14.11 -5.64
C LEU A 17 -8.97 14.03 -6.17
N ASN A 18 -9.08 14.03 -7.50
CA ASN A 18 -10.38 13.97 -8.15
C ASN A 18 -11.09 12.63 -7.85
N GLY A 19 -12.36 12.70 -7.45
CA GLY A 19 -13.14 11.51 -7.06
C GLY A 19 -12.86 11.00 -5.64
N PHE A 20 -12.17 11.78 -4.80
CA PHE A 20 -11.97 11.43 -3.40
C PHE A 20 -13.28 11.35 -2.62
N SER A 21 -13.45 10.25 -1.88
CA SER A 21 -14.49 10.06 -0.87
C SER A 21 -13.86 9.31 0.29
N TYR A 22 -13.69 10.00 1.43
CA TYR A 22 -13.14 9.41 2.64
C TYR A 22 -13.88 8.13 3.08
N PRO A 23 -15.21 8.12 3.23
CA PRO A 23 -15.91 6.91 3.70
C PRO A 23 -15.77 5.75 2.73
N ASP A 24 -15.79 6.00 1.42
CA ASP A 24 -15.64 4.92 0.42
C ASP A 24 -14.23 4.36 0.42
N LEU A 25 -13.20 5.21 0.53
CA LEU A 25 -11.82 4.78 0.67
C LEU A 25 -11.60 4.00 1.96
N LEU A 26 -12.15 4.48 3.08
CA LEU A 26 -12.07 3.81 4.37
C LEU A 26 -12.72 2.42 4.32
N ASN A 27 -13.89 2.31 3.70
CA ASN A 27 -14.56 1.01 3.51
C ASN A 27 -13.72 0.08 2.64
N ARG A 28 -13.14 0.60 1.55
CA ARG A 28 -12.30 -0.18 0.63
C ARG A 28 -11.01 -0.70 1.28
N ILE A 29 -10.33 0.10 2.10
CA ILE A 29 -9.10 -0.34 2.78
C ILE A 29 -9.39 -1.31 3.93
N ASN A 30 -10.60 -1.32 4.48
CA ASN A 30 -11.00 -2.30 5.51
C ASN A 30 -11.53 -3.60 4.90
N ASP A 31 -11.76 -3.65 3.59
CA ASP A 31 -12.17 -4.87 2.90
C ASP A 31 -10.94 -5.64 2.40
N VAL A 32 -10.57 -6.68 3.16
CA VAL A 32 -9.45 -7.57 2.84
C VAL A 32 -9.61 -8.23 1.46
N THR A 33 -10.83 -8.56 1.04
CA THR A 33 -11.08 -9.14 -0.28
C THR A 33 -10.80 -8.10 -1.37
N ALA A 34 -11.27 -6.87 -1.19
CA ALA A 34 -10.99 -5.78 -2.11
C ALA A 34 -9.48 -5.48 -2.20
N LEU A 35 -8.76 -5.54 -1.08
CA LEU A 35 -7.30 -5.38 -1.05
C LEU A 35 -6.58 -6.54 -1.77
N LYS A 36 -7.03 -7.79 -1.61
CA LYS A 36 -6.47 -8.94 -2.36
C LYS A 36 -6.66 -8.78 -3.87
N VAL A 37 -7.85 -8.35 -4.30
CA VAL A 37 -8.12 -8.05 -5.72
C VAL A 37 -7.22 -6.92 -6.22
N LEU A 38 -7.07 -5.85 -5.43
CA LEU A 38 -6.20 -4.72 -5.76
C LEU A 38 -4.74 -5.15 -5.91
N TYR A 39 -4.24 -5.99 -5.00
CA TYR A 39 -2.88 -6.53 -5.04
C TYR A 39 -2.62 -7.33 -6.33
N GLY A 40 -3.59 -8.14 -6.75
CA GLY A 40 -3.52 -8.89 -8.01
C GLY A 40 -3.58 -8.02 -9.26
N ALA A 41 -4.17 -6.82 -9.16
CA ALA A 41 -4.31 -5.86 -10.26
C ALA A 41 -3.16 -4.85 -10.36
N SER A 42 -2.28 -4.77 -9.35
CA SER A 42 -1.11 -3.88 -9.36
C SER A 42 -0.16 -4.20 -10.51
N GLU A 43 0.34 -3.14 -11.16
CA GLU A 43 1.14 -3.27 -12.40
C GLU A 43 2.64 -3.36 -12.15
N ASN A 44 3.10 -3.01 -10.94
CA ASN A 44 4.51 -3.03 -10.56
C ASN A 44 4.69 -3.53 -9.11
N GLY A 45 5.92 -3.93 -8.78
CA GLY A 45 6.30 -4.43 -7.47
C GLY A 45 6.09 -3.42 -6.35
N TYR A 46 6.27 -2.13 -6.62
CA TYR A 46 6.07 -1.06 -5.63
C TYR A 46 4.61 -0.98 -5.18
N GLU A 47 3.67 -0.91 -6.11
CA GLU A 47 2.23 -0.90 -5.82
C GLU A 47 1.81 -2.17 -5.06
N LYS A 48 2.28 -3.34 -5.52
CA LYS A 48 2.05 -4.60 -4.81
C LYS A 48 2.51 -4.52 -3.37
N LEU A 49 3.71 -3.99 -3.13
CA LEU A 49 4.26 -3.85 -1.78
C LEU A 49 3.43 -2.89 -0.92
N GLN A 50 2.95 -1.78 -1.47
CA GLN A 50 2.07 -0.84 -0.75
C GLN A 50 0.72 -1.48 -0.38
N VAL A 51 0.12 -2.24 -1.29
CA VAL A 51 -1.14 -2.95 -1.00
C VAL A 51 -0.91 -4.08 0.00
N PHE A 52 0.21 -4.81 -0.10
CA PHE A 52 0.59 -5.84 0.85
C PHE A 52 0.74 -5.29 2.27
N ARG A 53 1.28 -4.08 2.42
CA ARG A 53 1.36 -3.37 3.70
C ARG A 53 -0.01 -3.10 4.30
N LEU A 54 -1.01 -2.73 3.49
CA LEU A 54 -2.39 -2.52 3.94
C LEU A 54 -3.05 -3.82 4.43
N LEU A 55 -2.65 -4.97 3.88
CA LEU A 55 -3.12 -6.28 4.36
C LEU A 55 -2.58 -6.65 5.74
N GLY A 56 -1.51 -5.99 6.21
CA GLY A 56 -0.97 -6.18 7.57
C GLY A 56 -0.47 -7.60 7.86
N LEU A 57 -0.12 -8.37 6.83
CA LEU A 57 0.39 -9.73 6.99
C LEU A 57 1.82 -9.70 7.51
N GLU A 58 2.08 -10.44 8.60
CA GLU A 58 3.44 -10.57 9.14
C GLU A 58 4.21 -11.68 8.43
N THR A 59 5.51 -11.44 8.20
CA THR A 59 6.43 -12.45 7.68
C THR A 59 7.46 -12.85 8.73
N LYS A 60 7.78 -14.14 8.78
CA LYS A 60 8.90 -14.65 9.59
C LYS A 60 10.26 -14.31 8.98
N ASN A 61 10.29 -13.87 7.73
CA ASN A 61 11.52 -13.46 7.06
C ASN A 61 11.86 -12.02 7.47
N SER A 62 12.85 -11.87 8.36
CA SER A 62 13.27 -10.58 8.90
C SER A 62 13.78 -9.60 7.83
N VAL A 63 14.32 -10.10 6.72
CA VAL A 63 14.78 -9.26 5.59
C VAL A 63 13.59 -8.64 4.87
N ILE A 64 12.57 -9.45 4.57
CA ILE A 64 11.35 -8.98 3.90
C ILE A 64 10.56 -8.06 4.82
N GLN A 65 10.41 -8.41 6.10
CA GLN A 65 9.75 -7.55 7.08
C GLN A 65 10.47 -6.19 7.19
N LYS A 66 11.80 -6.19 7.23
CA LYS A 66 12.56 -4.94 7.26
C LYS A 66 12.28 -4.11 6.01
N LEU A 67 12.32 -4.70 4.81
CA LEU A 67 12.04 -3.98 3.58
C LEU A 67 10.63 -3.35 3.58
N ILE A 68 9.61 -4.14 3.93
CA ILE A 68 8.22 -3.67 4.07
C ILE A 68 8.11 -2.50 5.05
N ASN A 69 8.85 -2.56 6.16
CA ASN A 69 8.87 -1.50 7.16
C ASN A 69 9.60 -0.24 6.65
N GLU A 70 10.73 -0.38 5.95
CA GLU A 70 11.46 0.76 5.39
C GLU A 70 10.66 1.47 4.28
N THR A 71 9.89 0.73 3.48
CA THR A 71 8.95 1.26 2.48
C THR A 71 7.80 2.09 3.09
N TYR A 72 7.62 2.07 4.42
CA TYR A 72 6.76 3.04 5.12
C TYR A 72 7.26 4.48 4.92
N HIS A 73 8.58 4.67 4.87
CA HIS A 73 9.21 5.97 4.73
C HIS A 73 9.34 6.34 3.25
N ILE A 74 8.19 6.56 2.58
CA ILE A 74 8.10 6.90 1.15
C ILE A 74 9.02 8.08 0.76
N GLU A 75 9.24 9.02 1.69
CA GLU A 75 10.17 10.14 1.51
C GLU A 75 11.61 9.66 1.25
N ASN A 76 12.09 8.65 1.99
CA ASN A 76 13.43 8.11 1.81
C ASN A 76 13.61 7.40 0.46
N GLU A 77 12.55 6.72 0.00
CA GLU A 77 12.53 6.11 -1.35
C GLU A 77 12.51 7.20 -2.43
N SER A 78 11.78 8.30 -2.24
CA SER A 78 11.58 9.33 -3.27
C SER A 78 12.74 10.33 -3.41
N VAL A 79 13.64 10.43 -2.41
CA VAL A 79 14.73 11.45 -2.41
C VAL A 79 15.94 11.05 -3.25
N CYS A 80 16.31 9.77 -3.26
CA CYS A 80 17.53 9.28 -3.91
C CYS A 80 17.29 8.22 -4.99
N GLN A 81 16.03 7.88 -5.28
CA GLN A 81 15.70 6.84 -6.25
C GLN A 81 14.88 7.41 -7.41
N LEU A 82 14.86 6.66 -8.51
CA LEU A 82 13.92 6.91 -9.60
C LEU A 82 12.50 6.71 -9.10
N ASP A 83 11.54 7.40 -9.73
CA ASP A 83 10.12 7.26 -9.44
C ASP A 83 9.72 5.76 -9.44
N PRO A 84 9.39 5.17 -8.27
CA PRO A 84 9.17 3.74 -8.15
C PRO A 84 7.87 3.28 -8.82
N ALA A 85 6.95 4.20 -9.12
CA ALA A 85 5.78 3.90 -9.95
C ALA A 85 6.14 3.83 -11.45
N LYS A 86 7.26 4.42 -11.86
CA LYS A 86 7.76 4.36 -13.25
C LYS A 86 8.84 3.30 -13.45
N PHE A 87 9.66 3.07 -12.44
CA PHE A 87 10.80 2.15 -12.49
C PHE A 87 10.67 1.17 -11.34
N ASP A 88 10.34 -0.08 -11.66
CA ASP A 88 10.22 -1.11 -10.65
C ASP A 88 11.60 -1.46 -10.07
N THR A 89 11.87 -0.95 -8.88
CA THR A 89 13.10 -1.19 -8.13
C THR A 89 12.96 -2.33 -7.13
N ILE A 90 11.76 -2.92 -7.00
CA ILE A 90 11.50 -3.95 -6.01
C ILE A 90 12.05 -5.29 -6.53
N PRO A 91 12.94 -5.97 -5.78
CA PRO A 91 13.47 -7.25 -6.20
C PRO A 91 12.37 -8.31 -6.35
N GLU A 92 12.40 -9.09 -7.44
CA GLU A 92 11.39 -10.12 -7.73
C GLU A 92 11.17 -11.12 -6.59
N HIS A 93 12.24 -11.49 -5.87
CA HIS A 93 12.14 -12.43 -4.75
C HIS A 93 11.30 -11.89 -3.59
N VAL A 94 11.19 -10.56 -3.43
CA VAL A 94 10.34 -9.92 -2.42
C VAL A 94 8.88 -10.15 -2.78
N ILE A 95 8.52 -9.88 -4.04
CA ILE A 95 7.15 -10.08 -4.54
C ILE A 95 6.76 -11.56 -4.45
N ALA A 96 7.67 -12.47 -4.80
CA ALA A 96 7.42 -13.91 -4.67
C ALA A 96 7.15 -14.35 -3.21
N GLU A 97 7.79 -13.73 -2.22
CA GLU A 97 7.48 -13.99 -0.80
C GLU A 97 6.13 -13.39 -0.38
N CYS A 98 5.81 -12.17 -0.84
CA CYS A 98 4.49 -11.58 -0.61
C CYS A 98 3.36 -12.44 -1.20
N ASP A 99 3.53 -12.94 -2.42
CA ASP A 99 2.57 -13.83 -3.09
C ASP A 99 2.34 -15.12 -2.29
N LYS A 100 3.41 -15.77 -1.81
CA LYS A 100 3.31 -16.96 -0.95
C LYS A 100 2.56 -16.68 0.34
N LEU A 101 2.85 -15.57 1.01
CA LEU A 101 2.16 -15.18 2.24
C LEU A 101 0.67 -14.94 2.01
N LEU A 102 0.33 -14.35 0.86
CA LEU A 102 -1.05 -14.09 0.49
C LEU A 102 -1.83 -15.39 0.22
N GLU A 103 -1.22 -16.36 -0.46
CA GLU A 103 -1.79 -17.69 -0.67
C GLU A 103 -1.98 -18.44 0.65
N MET A 104 -1.00 -18.40 1.55
CA MET A 104 -1.09 -19.02 2.87
C MET A 104 -2.19 -18.41 3.75
N ALA A 105 -2.43 -17.10 3.61
CA ALA A 105 -3.50 -16.38 4.33
C ALA A 105 -4.88 -16.51 3.67
N ALA A 106 -4.99 -17.19 2.52
CA ALA A 106 -6.26 -17.51 1.87
C ALA A 106 -6.75 -18.95 2.15
N ALA A 107 -5.89 -19.79 2.75
CA ALA A 107 -6.21 -21.13 3.24
C ALA A 107 -6.72 -21.11 4.69
#